data_AF-A0A4S4EV65-F1
#
_entry.id   AF-A0A4S4EV65-F1
#
_cell.length_a   1.000
_cell.length_b   1.000
_cell.length_c   1.000
_cell.angle_alpha   90.00
_cell.angle_beta   90.00
_cell.angle_gamma   90.00
#
_symmetry.space_group_name_H-M   'P 1'
#
loop_
_entity.id
_entity.type
_entity.pdbx_description
1 polymer ?
#
loop_
_entity_poly.entity_id
_entity_poly.type
_entity_poly.pdbx_seq_one_letter_code
_entity_poly.pdbx_strand_id
1 'polypeptide(L)'
;MSKAAVDVPMKGGFSFDLCRRNEMLIKKGLQSPSFLKTGTTIVGLIFQDGVILGADTRATEGPIVADKNCEKIHFMAPNIYCCGAGTAADTEAVTDMVSSQLQLHRYHTDQESRVVTALTLLKSHLFSYQGHVSAALVLGGVDVTGPHLHTIYPHGSTDTLPFATMGSGSLAAMSVFESKYREGLTDGVILGADTRATERPIVADNNCEKIHFMSPNIYCCGAGTAADTEAVTDMISSQLQLHRYHIGRESRVVTALTLLKSHLFSYQGHVSAALVLGGVDVTGPHLHTIYPHGSTDTLPFATMGSGSLAAMSVFESKYREGLTRDEGVKLVTEAICSGIFNDLGSGSNVDVCVITKGQTEYLRNHQLPNPRTYINERGYSFPKKTGQGSVDKDYTVETDGGEVLLTRITPLKQMVEVTEAGDAMEE
;
A
#
# COMPACT_ATOMS: atom_id res chain seq x y z
N MET A 1 50.15 -6.82 -38.74
CA MET A 1 49.07 -7.61 -38.12
C MET A 1 48.57 -6.84 -36.91
N SER A 2 47.30 -6.45 -36.88
CA SER A 2 46.70 -5.75 -35.75
C SER A 2 46.35 -6.73 -34.64
N LYS A 3 46.88 -6.53 -33.43
CA LYS A 3 46.33 -7.17 -32.23
C LYS A 3 45.01 -6.49 -31.90
N ALA A 4 43.91 -7.25 -31.87
CA ALA A 4 42.69 -6.78 -31.22
C ALA A 4 42.95 -6.75 -29.71
N ALA A 5 42.80 -5.59 -29.08
CA ALA A 5 42.76 -5.51 -27.63
C ALA A 5 41.41 -6.09 -27.16
N VAL A 6 41.45 -6.95 -26.15
CA VAL A 6 40.25 -7.36 -25.41
C VAL A 6 40.16 -6.42 -24.21
N ASP A 7 39.26 -5.44 -24.27
CA ASP A 7 38.99 -4.57 -23.12
C ASP A 7 38.43 -5.40 -21.96
N VAL A 8 39.05 -5.25 -20.79
CA VAL A 8 38.56 -5.79 -19.52
C VAL A 8 38.05 -4.59 -18.70
N PRO A 9 36.75 -4.53 -18.33
CA PRO A 9 36.21 -3.39 -17.61
C PRO A 9 36.93 -3.13 -16.27
N MET A 10 37.17 -1.86 -15.94
CA MET A 10 37.74 -1.46 -14.65
C MET A 10 36.77 -1.74 -13.49
N LYS A 11 37.32 -2.11 -12.33
CA LYS A 11 36.56 -2.14 -11.07
C LYS A 11 36.16 -0.71 -10.66
N GLY A 12 34.87 -0.39 -10.73
CA GLY A 12 34.32 0.86 -10.17
C GLY A 12 32.90 1.17 -10.65
N GLY A 13 31.92 1.11 -9.74
CA GLY A 13 30.52 1.45 -10.01
C GLY A 13 29.73 0.39 -10.80
N PHE A 14 28.42 0.62 -10.95
CA PHE A 14 27.53 -0.23 -11.72
C PHE A 14 27.83 -0.11 -13.23
N SER A 15 28.21 -1.21 -13.88
CA SER A 15 28.33 -1.26 -15.35
C SER A 15 26.95 -1.39 -16.01
N PHE A 16 26.65 -0.43 -16.89
CA PHE A 16 25.42 -0.40 -17.69
C PHE A 16 25.53 -1.15 -19.03
N ASP A 17 26.64 -1.84 -19.30
CA ASP A 17 26.81 -2.67 -20.51
C ASP A 17 25.77 -3.81 -20.56
N LEU A 18 25.39 -4.30 -19.38
CA LEU A 18 24.31 -5.27 -19.21
C LEU A 18 22.95 -4.71 -19.64
N CYS A 19 22.70 -3.40 -19.58
CA CYS A 19 21.45 -2.81 -20.06
C CYS A 19 21.31 -2.92 -21.58
N ARG A 20 22.38 -2.65 -22.35
CA ARG A 20 22.39 -2.89 -23.81
C ARG A 20 22.23 -4.36 -24.17
N ARG A 21 22.86 -5.25 -23.40
CA ARG A 21 22.67 -6.71 -23.54
C ARG A 21 21.21 -7.10 -23.28
N ASN A 22 20.61 -6.57 -22.22
CA ASN A 22 19.23 -6.85 -21.84
C ASN A 22 18.23 -6.29 -22.87
N GLU A 23 18.44 -5.08 -23.40
CA GLU A 23 17.68 -4.58 -24.56
C GLU A 23 17.77 -5.52 -25.79
N MET A 24 18.97 -6.04 -26.08
CA MET A 24 19.15 -6.98 -27.21
C MET A 24 18.43 -8.31 -26.96
N LEU A 25 18.38 -8.76 -25.70
CA LEU A 25 17.65 -9.96 -25.28
C LEU A 25 16.13 -9.75 -25.34
N ILE A 26 15.64 -8.60 -24.89
CA ILE A 26 14.23 -8.18 -25.01
C ILE A 26 13.81 -8.11 -26.48
N LYS A 27 14.64 -7.52 -27.36
CA LYS A 27 14.43 -7.51 -28.82
C LYS A 27 14.53 -8.90 -29.47
N LYS A 28 15.06 -9.90 -28.78
CA LYS A 28 15.06 -11.34 -29.14
C LYS A 28 13.94 -12.13 -28.45
N GLY A 29 13.01 -11.47 -27.76
CA GLY A 29 11.85 -12.09 -27.10
C GLY A 29 12.07 -12.55 -25.65
N LEU A 30 13.24 -12.28 -25.05
CA LEU A 30 13.50 -12.60 -23.66
C LEU A 30 12.88 -11.52 -22.75
N GLN A 31 11.81 -11.84 -22.01
CA GLN A 31 11.18 -10.87 -21.13
C GLN A 31 12.09 -10.45 -19.96
N SER A 32 11.99 -9.18 -19.57
CA SER A 32 12.62 -8.64 -18.37
C SER A 32 12.10 -9.34 -17.10
N PRO A 33 12.93 -9.58 -16.08
CA PRO A 33 12.42 -10.00 -14.77
C PRO A 33 11.51 -8.91 -14.18
N SER A 34 10.39 -9.32 -13.58
CA SER A 34 9.43 -8.41 -12.95
C SER A 34 9.93 -7.94 -11.58
N PHE A 35 9.50 -6.75 -11.16
CA PHE A 35 9.81 -6.17 -9.86
C PHE A 35 9.04 -6.92 -8.76
N LEU A 36 9.73 -7.36 -7.70
CA LEU A 36 9.09 -7.98 -6.53
C LEU A 36 8.42 -6.91 -5.66
N LYS A 37 7.10 -6.99 -5.45
CA LYS A 37 6.41 -6.20 -4.42
C LYS A 37 6.86 -6.68 -3.03
N THR A 38 7.49 -5.80 -2.24
CA THR A 38 7.84 -6.06 -0.83
C THR A 38 6.74 -5.53 0.09
N GLY A 39 6.18 -6.43 0.91
CA GLY A 39 4.95 -6.26 1.69
C GLY A 39 5.05 -5.39 2.94
N THR A 40 5.64 -4.20 2.81
CA THR A 40 6.03 -3.29 3.90
C THR A 40 5.05 -2.11 4.06
N THR A 41 4.86 -1.66 5.29
CA THR A 41 4.15 -0.43 5.66
C THR A 41 4.95 0.34 6.71
N ILE A 42 5.41 1.54 6.36
CA ILE A 42 6.00 2.49 7.30
C ILE A 42 5.23 3.81 7.28
N VAL A 43 5.17 4.49 8.42
CA VAL A 43 4.27 5.62 8.66
C VAL A 43 4.89 6.68 9.58
N GLY A 44 4.35 7.89 9.54
CA GLY A 44 4.58 8.92 10.54
C GLY A 44 3.49 9.99 10.54
N LEU A 45 3.37 10.74 11.65
CA LEU A 45 2.45 11.88 11.82
C LEU A 45 3.09 13.00 12.64
N ILE A 46 2.74 14.24 12.33
CA ILE A 46 3.05 15.45 13.11
C ILE A 46 1.81 15.77 13.97
N PHE A 47 2.04 15.95 15.27
CA PHE A 47 1.06 16.47 16.23
C PHE A 47 1.61 17.74 16.89
N GLN A 48 0.82 18.40 17.73
CA GLN A 48 1.12 19.76 18.23
C GLN A 48 2.54 19.95 18.78
N ASP A 49 3.07 18.96 19.53
CA ASP A 49 4.36 19.06 20.22
C ASP A 49 5.43 18.08 19.69
N GLY A 50 5.19 17.38 18.57
CA GLY A 50 6.12 16.32 18.15
C GLY A 50 5.77 15.55 16.88
N VAL A 51 6.53 14.47 16.65
CA VAL A 51 6.35 13.52 15.54
C VAL A 51 6.24 12.12 16.11
N ILE A 52 5.28 11.33 15.62
CA ILE A 52 5.22 9.88 15.86
C ILE A 52 5.64 9.18 14.57
N LEU A 53 6.47 8.15 14.68
CA LEU A 53 6.77 7.22 13.59
C LEU A 53 6.23 5.83 13.93
N GLY A 54 5.91 5.04 12.91
CA GLY A 54 5.49 3.65 13.06
C GLY A 54 5.91 2.81 11.87
N ALA A 55 5.94 1.50 12.08
CA ALA A 55 6.22 0.52 11.05
C ALA A 55 5.52 -0.81 11.39
N ASP A 56 5.17 -1.56 10.37
CA ASP A 56 4.89 -2.99 10.52
C ASP A 56 6.22 -3.78 10.57
N THR A 57 6.19 -5.02 11.05
CA THR A 57 7.39 -5.87 11.18
C THR A 57 7.49 -6.99 10.13
N ARG A 58 6.60 -7.03 9.14
CA ARG A 58 6.56 -8.08 8.11
C ARG A 58 7.51 -7.75 6.95
N ALA A 59 8.31 -8.72 6.52
CA ALA A 59 9.05 -8.66 5.26
C ALA A 59 8.49 -9.72 4.30
N THR A 60 8.37 -9.41 3.01
CA THR A 60 7.90 -10.38 2.00
C THR A 60 8.80 -10.41 0.78
N GLU A 61 8.97 -11.59 0.21
CA GLU A 61 9.60 -11.80 -1.09
C GLU A 61 8.49 -12.07 -2.10
N GLY A 62 7.99 -10.99 -2.73
CA GLY A 62 6.77 -11.05 -3.53
C GLY A 62 5.57 -11.53 -2.68
N PRO A 63 4.86 -12.60 -3.08
CA PRO A 63 3.66 -13.07 -2.38
C PRO A 63 3.94 -13.85 -1.08
N ILE A 64 5.20 -14.19 -0.75
CA ILE A 64 5.54 -15.00 0.43
C ILE A 64 6.08 -14.11 1.55
N VAL A 65 5.52 -14.27 2.76
CA VAL A 65 6.07 -13.65 3.98
C VAL A 65 7.37 -14.34 4.36
N ALA A 66 8.49 -13.62 4.22
CA ALA A 66 9.83 -14.10 4.53
C ALA A 66 10.14 -13.97 6.03
N ASP A 67 9.75 -12.86 6.65
CA ASP A 67 9.85 -12.63 8.09
C ASP A 67 8.62 -11.88 8.61
N LYS A 68 8.34 -12.02 9.91
CA LYS A 68 7.25 -11.38 10.65
C LYS A 68 7.76 -10.38 11.68
N ASN A 69 9.06 -10.40 12.02
CA ASN A 69 9.68 -9.62 13.10
C ASN A 69 10.83 -8.71 12.62
N CYS A 70 10.90 -8.40 11.33
CA CYS A 70 11.90 -7.52 10.73
C CYS A 70 11.68 -6.07 11.15
N GLU A 71 12.68 -5.46 11.81
CA GLU A 71 12.64 -4.06 12.21
C GLU A 71 12.81 -3.12 11.01
N LYS A 72 12.10 -1.99 11.02
CA LYS A 72 12.11 -0.99 9.92
C LYS A 72 12.15 0.46 10.37
N ILE A 73 12.52 0.73 11.62
CA ILE A 73 12.68 2.09 12.16
C ILE A 73 14.13 2.26 12.59
N HIS A 74 14.93 2.89 11.72
CA HIS A 74 16.36 3.05 11.87
C HIS A 74 16.70 4.34 12.65
N PHE A 75 17.79 4.31 13.42
CA PHE A 75 18.27 5.44 14.20
C PHE A 75 19.20 6.34 13.35
N MET A 76 18.89 7.65 13.29
CA MET A 76 19.72 8.62 12.56
C MET A 76 20.48 9.58 13.50
N ALA A 77 19.82 10.00 14.59
CA ALA A 77 20.38 10.87 15.62
C ALA A 77 19.47 10.81 16.87
N PRO A 78 19.92 11.26 18.06
CA PRO A 78 19.08 11.30 19.27
C PRO A 78 17.72 12.00 19.10
N ASN A 79 17.61 12.95 18.15
CA ASN A 79 16.41 13.71 17.83
C ASN A 79 15.78 13.37 16.45
N ILE A 80 16.27 12.35 15.74
CA ILE A 80 15.85 11.98 14.38
C ILE A 80 15.83 10.45 14.18
N TYR A 81 14.71 9.92 13.72
CA TYR A 81 14.54 8.53 13.32
C TYR A 81 14.08 8.44 11.85
N CYS A 82 14.34 7.31 11.19
CA CYS A 82 13.99 7.12 9.80
C CYS A 82 13.44 5.71 9.55
N CYS A 83 12.20 5.60 9.09
CA CYS A 83 11.64 4.31 8.72
C CYS A 83 12.03 3.90 7.30
N GLY A 84 12.29 2.61 7.07
CA GLY A 84 12.72 2.04 5.78
C GLY A 84 11.66 1.19 5.05
N ALA A 85 11.51 1.41 3.74
CA ALA A 85 10.70 0.61 2.83
C ALA A 85 11.32 0.51 1.42
N GLY A 86 10.88 -0.47 0.62
CA GLY A 86 11.48 -0.79 -0.68
C GLY A 86 12.36 -2.04 -0.59
N THR A 87 13.60 -1.96 -1.05
CA THR A 87 14.61 -3.01 -0.82
C THR A 87 15.21 -2.83 0.59
N ALA A 88 15.05 -3.81 1.47
CA ALA A 88 15.50 -3.70 2.87
C ALA A 88 16.99 -3.38 3.02
N ALA A 89 17.86 -4.07 2.26
CA ALA A 89 19.30 -3.83 2.27
C ALA A 89 19.69 -2.44 1.73
N ASP A 90 18.96 -1.92 0.73
CA ASP A 90 19.19 -0.55 0.22
C ASP A 90 18.80 0.49 1.30
N THR A 91 17.70 0.26 2.03
CA THR A 91 17.28 1.18 3.10
C THR A 91 18.26 1.20 4.26
N GLU A 92 18.66 0.03 4.75
CA GLU A 92 19.56 -0.13 5.89
C GLU A 92 20.94 0.50 5.61
N ALA A 93 21.56 0.15 4.47
CA ALA A 93 22.86 0.70 4.08
C ALA A 93 22.82 2.23 3.87
N VAL A 94 21.72 2.79 3.38
CA VAL A 94 21.57 4.24 3.16
C VAL A 94 21.31 5.00 4.47
N THR A 95 20.51 4.45 5.39
CA THR A 95 20.29 5.08 6.69
C THR A 95 21.55 5.04 7.55
N ASP A 96 22.27 3.92 7.62
CA ASP A 96 23.49 3.79 8.42
C ASP A 96 24.62 4.71 7.92
N MET A 97 24.78 4.81 6.59
CA MET A 97 25.74 5.72 5.98
C MET A 97 25.45 7.19 6.36
N VAL A 98 24.19 7.63 6.28
CA VAL A 98 23.84 9.03 6.63
C VAL A 98 23.82 9.25 8.15
N SER A 99 23.43 8.25 8.95
CA SER A 99 23.53 8.27 10.41
C SER A 99 24.99 8.53 10.85
N SER A 100 25.93 7.81 10.25
CA SER A 100 27.38 8.00 10.45
C SER A 100 27.85 9.41 10.04
N GLN A 101 27.38 9.93 8.91
CA GLN A 101 27.72 11.30 8.46
C GLN A 101 27.14 12.38 9.37
N LEU A 102 25.91 12.20 9.88
CA LEU A 102 25.29 13.10 10.85
C LEU A 102 26.04 13.09 12.18
N GLN A 103 26.48 11.92 12.65
CA GLN A 103 27.28 11.80 13.86
C GLN A 103 28.62 12.54 13.74
N LEU A 104 29.34 12.37 12.63
CA LEU A 104 30.56 13.13 12.35
C LEU A 104 30.31 14.65 12.26
N HIS A 105 29.19 15.06 11.64
CA HIS A 105 28.80 16.48 11.58
C HIS A 105 28.49 17.05 12.97
N ARG A 106 27.81 16.30 13.86
CA ARG A 106 27.58 16.69 15.27
C ARG A 106 28.92 16.89 15.98
N TYR A 107 29.85 15.93 15.90
CA TYR A 107 31.16 16.04 16.56
C TYR A 107 32.06 17.16 16.00
N HIS A 108 31.84 17.61 14.77
CA HIS A 108 32.58 18.75 14.21
C HIS A 108 31.97 20.11 14.56
N THR A 109 30.65 20.20 14.68
CA THR A 109 29.93 21.46 14.92
C THR A 109 29.51 21.69 16.38
N ASP A 110 29.59 20.64 17.21
CA ASP A 110 29.13 20.58 18.61
C ASP A 110 27.67 21.04 18.79
N GLN A 111 26.86 20.81 17.75
CA GLN A 111 25.43 21.17 17.68
C GLN A 111 24.58 19.95 17.29
N GLU A 112 23.28 20.06 17.57
CA GLU A 112 22.31 19.01 17.23
C GLU A 112 22.03 18.94 15.73
N SER A 113 21.72 17.73 15.26
CA SER A 113 21.33 17.48 13.87
C SER A 113 20.00 18.15 13.55
N ARG A 114 19.99 19.05 12.55
CA ARG A 114 18.75 19.57 11.96
C ARG A 114 18.13 18.52 11.05
N VAL A 115 16.80 18.41 11.02
CA VAL A 115 16.12 17.38 10.21
C VAL A 115 16.36 17.60 8.72
N VAL A 116 16.41 18.88 8.29
CA VAL A 116 16.75 19.29 6.92
C VAL A 116 18.17 18.85 6.49
N THR A 117 19.13 18.72 7.40
CA THR A 117 20.48 18.24 7.07
C THR A 117 20.45 16.75 6.73
N ALA A 118 19.77 15.94 7.55
CA ALA A 118 19.55 14.51 7.29
C ALA A 118 18.79 14.29 5.98
N LEU A 119 17.72 15.06 5.76
CA LEU A 119 16.95 15.08 4.51
C LEU A 119 17.83 15.34 3.28
N THR A 120 18.72 16.34 3.36
CA THR A 120 19.58 16.77 2.24
C THR A 120 20.63 15.72 1.87
N LEU A 121 21.19 15.01 2.86
CA LEU A 121 22.15 13.92 2.63
C LEU A 121 21.48 12.72 1.95
N LEU A 122 20.36 12.23 2.50
CA LEU A 122 19.58 11.12 1.93
C LEU A 122 19.12 11.44 0.51
N LYS A 123 18.58 12.66 0.31
CA LYS A 123 18.20 13.22 -1.00
C LYS A 123 19.33 13.18 -2.02
N SER A 124 20.48 13.76 -1.67
CA SER A 124 21.59 13.93 -2.62
C SER A 124 22.20 12.59 -3.02
N HIS A 125 22.28 11.64 -2.07
CA HIS A 125 22.70 10.28 -2.34
C HIS A 125 21.73 9.57 -3.30
N LEU A 126 20.45 9.47 -2.95
CA LEU A 126 19.45 8.75 -3.75
C LEU A 126 19.21 9.41 -5.12
N PHE A 127 19.31 10.73 -5.22
CA PHE A 127 19.28 11.43 -6.51
C PHE A 127 20.49 11.07 -7.38
N SER A 128 21.70 10.94 -6.82
CA SER A 128 22.89 10.57 -7.59
C SER A 128 22.78 9.19 -8.24
N TYR A 129 22.01 8.27 -7.64
CA TYR A 129 21.73 6.95 -8.20
C TYR A 129 20.42 6.87 -9.01
N GLN A 130 19.66 7.96 -9.17
CA GLN A 130 18.49 8.06 -10.07
C GLN A 130 17.45 6.92 -9.92
N GLY A 131 17.27 6.37 -8.71
CA GLY A 131 16.36 5.23 -8.47
C GLY A 131 16.98 3.83 -8.59
N HIS A 132 18.28 3.71 -8.89
CA HIS A 132 18.98 2.41 -8.87
C HIS A 132 19.23 1.85 -7.46
N VAL A 133 19.14 2.70 -6.42
CA VAL A 133 19.14 2.30 -5.00
C VAL A 133 17.71 2.45 -4.48
N SER A 134 17.04 1.34 -4.20
CA SER A 134 15.58 1.30 -4.00
C SER A 134 15.15 1.55 -2.55
N ALA A 135 15.73 2.59 -1.93
CA ALA A 135 15.42 3.02 -0.58
C ALA A 135 14.31 4.08 -0.58
N ALA A 136 13.15 3.74 -0.04
CA ALA A 136 12.03 4.64 0.24
C ALA A 136 11.94 4.85 1.76
N LEU A 137 11.99 6.11 2.20
CA LEU A 137 12.25 6.48 3.59
C LEU A 137 11.18 7.44 4.14
N VAL A 138 10.86 7.32 5.42
CA VAL A 138 10.08 8.30 6.20
C VAL A 138 10.96 8.83 7.34
N LEU A 139 11.46 10.04 7.19
CA LEU A 139 12.35 10.71 8.15
C LEU A 139 11.53 11.61 9.08
N GLY A 140 11.50 11.30 10.37
CA GLY A 140 10.80 12.08 11.38
C GLY A 140 11.76 12.55 12.48
N GLY A 141 11.62 13.81 12.89
CA GLY A 141 12.44 14.37 13.96
C GLY A 141 11.91 15.70 14.49
N VAL A 142 12.50 16.16 15.58
CA VAL A 142 12.24 17.49 16.14
C VAL A 142 13.56 18.24 16.19
N ASP A 143 13.56 19.50 15.74
CA ASP A 143 14.71 20.40 15.90
C ASP A 143 14.27 21.80 16.36
N VAL A 144 15.21 22.75 16.41
CA VAL A 144 14.97 24.12 16.89
C VAL A 144 13.96 24.93 16.08
N THR A 145 13.43 24.39 14.97
CA THR A 145 12.32 24.99 14.20
C THR A 145 11.00 24.21 14.30
N GLY A 146 10.93 23.18 15.14
CA GLY A 146 9.72 22.43 15.45
C GLY A 146 9.78 20.94 15.05
N PRO A 147 8.62 20.25 15.06
CA PRO A 147 8.49 18.88 14.57
C PRO A 147 8.43 18.86 13.03
N HIS A 148 9.23 17.99 12.41
CA HIS A 148 9.29 17.84 10.95
C HIS A 148 9.18 16.37 10.54
N LEU A 149 8.43 16.13 9.47
CA LEU A 149 8.27 14.82 8.85
C LEU A 149 8.45 14.95 7.34
N HIS A 150 9.36 14.16 6.79
CA HIS A 150 9.72 14.17 5.37
C HIS A 150 9.73 12.76 4.80
N THR A 151 9.35 12.61 3.53
CA THR A 151 9.64 11.41 2.75
C THR A 151 10.92 11.60 1.94
N ILE A 152 11.63 10.51 1.67
CA ILE A 152 12.68 10.46 0.64
C ILE A 152 12.44 9.24 -0.22
N TYR A 153 12.39 9.41 -1.55
CA TYR A 153 12.19 8.30 -2.48
C TYR A 153 13.52 7.80 -3.06
N PRO A 154 13.56 6.58 -3.65
CA PRO A 154 14.74 6.01 -4.33
C PRO A 154 15.46 6.91 -5.33
N HIS A 155 14.74 7.87 -5.93
CA HIS A 155 15.24 8.81 -6.92
C HIS A 155 15.58 10.20 -6.34
N GLY A 156 15.65 10.32 -5.00
CA GLY A 156 16.03 11.55 -4.30
C GLY A 156 15.01 12.70 -4.37
N SER A 157 13.76 12.43 -4.77
CA SER A 157 12.66 13.35 -4.48
C SER A 157 12.31 13.29 -2.99
N THR A 158 11.73 14.39 -2.49
CA THR A 158 11.50 14.62 -1.07
C THR A 158 10.26 15.45 -0.86
N ASP A 159 9.26 14.91 -0.16
CA ASP A 159 8.06 15.65 0.23
C ASP A 159 8.08 15.97 1.73
N THR A 160 7.23 16.90 2.17
CA THR A 160 7.06 17.30 3.58
C THR A 160 5.57 17.45 3.81
N LEU A 161 5.02 16.68 4.74
CA LEU A 161 3.58 16.55 4.95
C LEU A 161 3.27 16.43 6.46
N PRO A 162 2.05 16.77 6.92
CA PRO A 162 1.66 16.64 8.34
C PRO A 162 1.62 15.19 8.84
N PHE A 163 1.75 14.23 7.93
CA PHE A 163 1.82 12.79 8.12
C PHE A 163 2.33 12.20 6.80
N ALA A 164 2.89 11.00 6.82
CA ALA A 164 3.44 10.36 5.62
C ALA A 164 3.47 8.85 5.77
N THR A 165 3.30 8.10 4.68
CA THR A 165 3.49 6.65 4.69
C THR A 165 4.18 6.17 3.40
N MET A 166 4.96 5.08 3.51
CA MET A 166 5.78 4.52 2.43
C MET A 166 5.78 2.98 2.51
N GLY A 167 6.19 2.30 1.43
CA GLY A 167 6.06 0.84 1.25
C GLY A 167 4.79 0.42 0.50
N SER A 168 4.55 -0.88 0.32
CA SER A 168 3.37 -1.38 -0.43
C SER A 168 2.05 -1.16 0.31
N GLY A 169 2.04 -1.36 1.63
CA GLY A 169 0.88 -1.11 2.47
C GLY A 169 0.80 0.34 2.95
N SER A 170 1.62 1.24 2.40
CA SER A 170 1.41 2.69 2.50
C SER A 170 -0.02 3.04 2.13
N LEU A 171 -0.58 2.52 1.03
CA LEU A 171 -1.94 2.85 0.62
C LEU A 171 -2.99 2.48 1.69
N ALA A 172 -2.78 1.37 2.42
CA ALA A 172 -3.66 0.91 3.49
C ALA A 172 -3.45 1.65 4.83
N ALA A 173 -2.28 2.26 5.07
CA ALA A 173 -1.98 2.95 6.34
C ALA A 173 -1.87 4.47 6.22
N MET A 174 -1.60 5.01 5.03
CA MET A 174 -2.01 6.36 4.65
C MET A 174 -3.49 6.40 4.93
N SER A 175 -4.27 5.51 4.31
CA SER A 175 -5.68 5.32 4.67
C SER A 175 -5.98 4.74 6.06
N VAL A 176 -5.08 4.83 7.06
CA VAL A 176 -5.41 4.77 8.50
C VAL A 176 -5.03 6.04 9.26
N PHE A 177 -3.98 6.76 8.86
CA PHE A 177 -3.81 8.13 9.35
C PHE A 177 -4.98 9.02 8.98
N GLU A 178 -5.47 8.80 7.77
CA GLU A 178 -5.63 9.97 6.96
C GLU A 178 -6.99 10.67 7.43
N SER A 179 -8.03 9.94 7.82
CA SER A 179 -9.30 10.45 8.36
C SER A 179 -9.34 10.61 9.85
N LYS A 180 -8.42 9.98 10.57
CA LYS A 180 -8.43 10.02 12.02
C LYS A 180 -7.89 11.35 12.52
N TYR A 181 -7.11 12.02 11.67
CA TYR A 181 -6.96 13.47 11.67
C TYR A 181 -8.25 14.20 11.38
N ARG A 182 -8.25 15.47 11.76
CA ARG A 182 -8.71 16.55 10.88
C ARG A 182 -7.93 17.81 11.22
N GLU A 183 -7.67 18.66 10.23
CA GLU A 183 -7.43 20.08 10.52
C GLU A 183 -8.72 20.69 11.11
N GLY A 184 -8.77 20.99 12.41
CA GLY A 184 -9.90 21.70 13.04
C GLY A 184 -11.25 20.95 13.14
N LEU A 185 -11.31 19.68 12.73
CA LEU A 185 -12.41 18.71 12.93
C LEU A 185 -13.74 18.84 12.15
N THR A 186 -13.92 19.79 11.21
CA THR A 186 -15.11 19.82 10.32
C THR A 186 -14.86 20.26 8.86
N ASP A 187 -14.01 19.53 8.12
CA ASP A 187 -13.93 19.61 6.63
C ASP A 187 -13.67 18.22 6.03
N GLY A 188 -14.61 17.64 5.26
CA GLY A 188 -14.38 16.36 4.57
C GLY A 188 -15.58 15.59 4.01
N VAL A 189 -15.31 14.68 3.08
CA VAL A 189 -16.20 13.67 2.46
C VAL A 189 -16.19 12.37 3.27
N ILE A 190 -17.20 11.50 3.15
CA ILE A 190 -17.13 10.11 3.66
C ILE A 190 -17.63 9.12 2.61
N LEU A 191 -16.80 8.13 2.31
CA LEU A 191 -17.09 6.96 1.51
C LEU A 191 -17.29 5.73 2.43
N GLY A 192 -17.99 4.70 1.95
CA GLY A 192 -18.14 3.45 2.68
C GLY A 192 -18.49 2.30 1.73
N ALA A 193 -18.14 1.08 2.12
CA ALA A 193 -18.35 -0.12 1.31
C ALA A 193 -18.55 -1.37 2.18
N ASP A 194 -19.20 -2.38 1.62
CA ASP A 194 -19.27 -3.72 2.20
C ASP A 194 -18.13 -4.62 1.66
N THR A 195 -17.73 -5.64 2.41
CA THR A 195 -16.54 -6.46 2.08
C THR A 195 -16.84 -7.77 1.34
N ARG A 196 -18.05 -7.97 0.80
CA ARG A 196 -18.41 -9.20 0.07
C ARG A 196 -18.15 -9.08 -1.43
N ALA A 197 -17.59 -10.13 -2.03
CA ALA A 197 -17.65 -10.38 -3.47
C ALA A 197 -18.27 -11.76 -3.76
N THR A 198 -19.16 -11.83 -4.74
CA THR A 198 -19.89 -13.05 -5.11
C THR A 198 -19.54 -13.53 -6.52
N GLU A 199 -19.19 -14.80 -6.67
CA GLU A 199 -19.22 -15.48 -7.97
C GLU A 199 -20.54 -16.23 -8.12
N ARG A 200 -21.46 -15.67 -8.91
CA ARG A 200 -22.82 -16.21 -9.09
C ARG A 200 -23.52 -16.37 -7.71
N PRO A 201 -24.09 -17.51 -7.23
CA PRO A 201 -24.70 -17.56 -5.89
C PRO A 201 -23.70 -17.82 -4.76
N ILE A 202 -22.38 -17.91 -5.04
CA ILE A 202 -21.36 -18.26 -4.06
C ILE A 202 -20.64 -16.98 -3.61
N VAL A 203 -20.46 -16.81 -2.30
CA VAL A 203 -19.53 -15.80 -1.76
C VAL A 203 -18.11 -16.26 -2.06
N ALA A 204 -17.45 -15.61 -3.02
CA ALA A 204 -16.09 -15.93 -3.44
C ALA A 204 -15.06 -15.30 -2.50
N ASP A 205 -15.35 -14.09 -2.00
CA ASP A 205 -14.57 -13.42 -0.97
C ASP A 205 -15.48 -12.76 0.07
N ASN A 206 -15.09 -12.85 1.34
CA ASN A 206 -15.76 -12.24 2.48
C ASN A 206 -15.02 -11.00 3.03
N ASN A 207 -13.80 -10.73 2.54
CA ASN A 207 -12.95 -9.61 2.93
C ASN A 207 -12.35 -8.90 1.68
N CYS A 208 -13.17 -8.67 0.66
CA CYS A 208 -12.79 -7.95 -0.57
C CYS A 208 -12.62 -6.44 -0.31
N GLU A 209 -11.68 -5.79 -0.99
CA GLU A 209 -11.45 -4.33 -0.97
C GLU A 209 -12.16 -3.64 -2.14
N LYS A 210 -13.02 -2.66 -1.83
CA LYS A 210 -13.82 -1.91 -2.82
C LYS A 210 -13.55 -0.40 -2.81
N ILE A 211 -12.65 0.11 -1.96
CA ILE A 211 -12.30 1.52 -1.90
C ILE A 211 -10.87 1.68 -2.41
N HIS A 212 -10.73 2.01 -3.69
CA HIS A 212 -9.47 2.07 -4.40
C HIS A 212 -8.79 3.45 -4.24
N PHE A 213 -7.45 3.45 -4.21
CA PHE A 213 -6.63 4.65 -4.10
C PHE A 213 -6.41 5.32 -5.47
N MET A 214 -6.64 6.64 -5.57
CA MET A 214 -6.40 7.42 -6.79
C MET A 214 -5.26 8.44 -6.62
N SER A 215 -5.25 9.13 -5.47
CA SER A 215 -4.16 9.97 -4.97
C SER A 215 -4.37 10.16 -3.46
N PRO A 216 -3.42 10.70 -2.67
CA PRO A 216 -3.59 10.82 -1.20
C PRO A 216 -4.90 11.54 -0.78
N ASN A 217 -5.31 12.50 -1.59
CA ASN A 217 -6.50 13.29 -1.37
C ASN A 217 -7.75 12.83 -2.16
N ILE A 218 -7.70 11.68 -2.86
CA ILE A 218 -8.79 11.17 -3.72
C ILE A 218 -8.88 9.63 -3.65
N TYR A 219 -10.05 9.11 -3.28
CA TYR A 219 -10.33 7.67 -3.28
C TYR A 219 -11.61 7.37 -4.08
N CYS A 220 -11.73 6.15 -4.59
CA CYS A 220 -12.78 5.76 -5.52
C CYS A 220 -13.40 4.42 -5.13
N CYS A 221 -14.70 4.39 -4.80
CA CYS A 221 -15.40 3.14 -4.53
C CYS A 221 -15.79 2.44 -5.83
N GLY A 222 -15.42 1.17 -5.97
CA GLY A 222 -15.78 0.30 -7.10
C GLY A 222 -17.10 -0.44 -6.88
N ALA A 223 -17.98 -0.39 -7.89
CA ALA A 223 -19.15 -1.24 -8.04
C ALA A 223 -19.30 -1.70 -9.50
N GLY A 224 -19.96 -2.84 -9.72
CA GLY A 224 -20.05 -3.48 -11.04
C GLY A 224 -19.06 -4.63 -11.18
N THR A 225 -18.34 -4.70 -12.31
CA THR A 225 -17.34 -5.75 -12.55
C THR A 225 -16.06 -5.41 -11.79
N ALA A 226 -15.71 -6.20 -10.76
CA ALA A 226 -14.57 -5.93 -9.89
C ALA A 226 -13.23 -5.73 -10.65
N ALA A 227 -12.97 -6.56 -11.67
CA ALA A 227 -11.77 -6.45 -12.50
C ALA A 227 -11.75 -5.18 -13.37
N ASP A 228 -12.93 -4.71 -13.83
CA ASP A 228 -13.04 -3.45 -14.57
C ASP A 228 -12.80 -2.26 -13.65
N THR A 229 -13.37 -2.27 -12.43
CA THR A 229 -13.16 -1.20 -11.45
C THR A 229 -11.71 -1.12 -11.03
N GLU A 230 -11.08 -2.24 -10.65
CA GLU A 230 -9.68 -2.31 -10.22
C GLU A 230 -8.73 -1.82 -11.32
N ALA A 231 -8.84 -2.37 -12.54
CA ALA A 231 -7.96 -2.00 -13.65
C ALA A 231 -8.12 -0.54 -14.10
N VAL A 232 -9.34 0.02 -14.07
CA VAL A 232 -9.58 1.43 -14.37
C VAL A 232 -9.02 2.33 -13.27
N THR A 233 -9.22 2.00 -11.99
CA THR A 233 -8.69 2.83 -10.90
C THR A 233 -7.16 2.80 -10.87
N ASP A 234 -6.52 1.64 -11.04
CA ASP A 234 -5.04 1.52 -11.10
C ASP A 234 -4.44 2.31 -12.26
N MET A 235 -5.03 2.22 -13.47
CA MET A 235 -4.56 2.95 -14.63
C MET A 235 -4.66 4.47 -14.44
N ILE A 236 -5.79 4.95 -13.89
CA ILE A 236 -6.01 6.39 -13.70
C ILE A 236 -5.19 6.92 -12.51
N SER A 237 -5.04 6.14 -11.44
CA SER A 237 -4.12 6.41 -10.32
C SER A 237 -2.68 6.61 -10.83
N SER A 238 -2.22 5.72 -11.72
CA SER A 238 -0.92 5.85 -12.40
C SER A 238 -0.81 7.13 -13.25
N GLN A 239 -1.87 7.50 -13.98
CA GLN A 239 -1.89 8.75 -14.76
C GLN A 239 -1.89 10.01 -13.86
N LEU A 240 -2.63 9.99 -12.76
CA LEU A 240 -2.66 11.06 -11.76
C LEU A 240 -1.30 11.22 -11.08
N GLN A 241 -0.61 10.11 -10.77
CA GLN A 241 0.73 10.12 -10.21
C GLN A 241 1.74 10.77 -11.17
N LEU A 242 1.74 10.37 -12.45
CA LEU A 242 2.59 10.98 -13.48
C LEU A 242 2.29 12.48 -13.69
N HIS A 243 1.00 12.85 -13.75
CA HIS A 243 0.55 14.24 -13.87
C HIS A 243 0.99 15.09 -12.65
N ARG A 244 0.84 14.55 -11.43
CA ARG A 244 1.29 15.18 -10.19
C ARG A 244 2.80 15.41 -10.17
N TYR A 245 3.60 14.40 -10.54
CA TYR A 245 5.06 14.54 -10.61
C TYR A 245 5.52 15.50 -11.71
N HIS A 246 4.80 15.60 -12.83
CA HIS A 246 5.11 16.57 -13.89
C HIS A 246 4.84 18.03 -13.47
N ILE A 247 3.76 18.27 -12.71
CA ILE A 247 3.32 19.63 -12.34
C ILE A 247 3.87 20.07 -10.97
N GLY A 248 4.28 19.14 -10.10
CA GLY A 248 4.75 19.42 -8.74
C GLY A 248 3.65 19.95 -7.82
N ARG A 249 2.40 19.50 -8.02
CA ARG A 249 1.20 19.93 -7.25
C ARG A 249 0.19 18.79 -7.14
N GLU A 250 -0.52 18.75 -6.02
CA GLU A 250 -1.54 17.72 -5.77
C GLU A 250 -2.68 17.66 -6.79
N SER A 251 -3.21 16.46 -6.96
CA SER A 251 -4.31 16.16 -7.87
C SER A 251 -5.60 16.84 -7.45
N ARG A 252 -6.32 17.43 -8.40
CA ARG A 252 -7.69 17.94 -8.19
C ARG A 252 -8.70 16.83 -8.44
N VAL A 253 -9.82 16.84 -7.71
CA VAL A 253 -10.88 15.82 -7.87
C VAL A 253 -11.44 15.85 -9.29
N VAL A 254 -11.58 17.06 -9.85
CA VAL A 254 -11.99 17.30 -11.24
C VAL A 254 -11.03 16.70 -12.29
N THR A 255 -9.73 16.57 -11.98
CA THR A 255 -8.77 15.92 -12.89
C THR A 255 -9.03 14.41 -12.94
N ALA A 256 -9.16 13.76 -11.79
CA ALA A 256 -9.51 12.34 -11.70
C ALA A 256 -10.86 12.04 -12.37
N LEU A 257 -11.88 12.86 -12.08
CA LEU A 257 -13.21 12.79 -12.70
C LEU A 257 -13.13 12.90 -14.24
N THR A 258 -12.28 13.78 -14.76
CA THR A 258 -12.16 14.02 -16.21
C THR A 258 -11.45 12.87 -16.92
N LEU A 259 -10.41 12.29 -16.31
CA LEU A 259 -9.73 11.10 -16.85
C LEU A 259 -10.67 9.88 -16.82
N LEU A 260 -11.35 9.64 -15.69
CA LEU A 260 -12.30 8.54 -15.53
C LEU A 260 -13.45 8.60 -16.55
N LYS A 261 -14.15 9.74 -16.66
CA LYS A 261 -15.28 9.86 -17.58
C LYS A 261 -14.84 9.78 -19.04
N SER A 262 -13.69 10.34 -19.40
CA SER A 262 -13.16 10.25 -20.77
C SER A 262 -12.76 8.83 -21.15
N HIS A 263 -12.23 8.06 -20.20
CA HIS A 263 -11.94 6.64 -20.39
C HIS A 263 -13.22 5.82 -20.53
N LEU A 264 -14.14 5.88 -19.56
CA LEU A 264 -15.36 5.07 -19.61
C LEU A 264 -16.26 5.43 -20.81
N PHE A 265 -16.28 6.71 -21.22
CA PHE A 265 -16.95 7.13 -22.44
C PHE A 265 -16.27 6.63 -23.72
N SER A 266 -14.93 6.54 -23.80
CA SER A 266 -14.28 6.01 -25.01
C SER A 266 -14.58 4.52 -25.25
N TYR A 267 -14.86 3.76 -24.19
CA TYR A 267 -15.35 2.38 -24.25
C TYR A 267 -16.88 2.24 -24.31
N GLN A 268 -17.65 3.34 -24.34
CA GLN A 268 -19.11 3.35 -24.52
C GLN A 268 -19.89 2.38 -23.59
N GLY A 269 -19.41 2.18 -22.36
CA GLY A 269 -20.04 1.25 -21.40
C GLY A 269 -19.65 -0.23 -21.53
N HIS A 270 -18.71 -0.59 -22.40
CA HIS A 270 -18.14 -1.96 -22.44
C HIS A 270 -17.26 -2.28 -21.22
N VAL A 271 -16.74 -1.27 -20.52
CA VAL A 271 -16.00 -1.40 -19.26
C VAL A 271 -16.97 -1.08 -18.11
N SER A 272 -17.36 -2.08 -17.35
CA SER A 272 -18.49 -2.02 -16.41
C SER A 272 -18.07 -1.56 -15.01
N ALA A 273 -17.41 -0.40 -14.96
CA ALA A 273 -16.99 0.26 -13.74
C ALA A 273 -17.99 1.37 -13.35
N ALA A 274 -18.78 1.14 -12.30
CA ALA A 274 -19.62 2.13 -11.67
C ALA A 274 -18.92 2.64 -10.40
N LEU A 275 -18.68 3.94 -10.31
CA LEU A 275 -17.68 4.50 -9.40
C LEU A 275 -18.26 5.62 -8.53
N VAL A 276 -17.83 5.69 -7.27
CA VAL A 276 -18.04 6.85 -6.39
C VAL A 276 -16.69 7.47 -6.07
N LEU A 277 -16.41 8.63 -6.67
CA LEU A 277 -15.16 9.36 -6.52
C LEU A 277 -15.33 10.42 -5.44
N GLY A 278 -14.69 10.21 -4.29
CA GLY A 278 -14.57 11.21 -3.25
C GLY A 278 -13.18 11.85 -3.28
N GLY A 279 -13.08 13.13 -2.97
CA GLY A 279 -11.80 13.77 -2.72
C GLY A 279 -11.91 15.08 -1.95
N VAL A 280 -10.78 15.57 -1.43
CA VAL A 280 -10.66 16.94 -0.90
C VAL A 280 -9.52 17.61 -1.65
N ASP A 281 -9.77 18.74 -2.31
CA ASP A 281 -8.70 19.53 -2.93
C ASP A 281 -8.69 20.98 -2.42
N VAL A 282 -7.83 21.81 -2.99
CA VAL A 282 -7.65 23.22 -2.60
C VAL A 282 -8.92 24.08 -2.70
N THR A 283 -10.00 23.56 -3.28
CA THR A 283 -11.32 24.21 -3.36
C THR A 283 -12.35 23.66 -2.36
N GLY A 284 -12.05 22.55 -1.67
CA GLY A 284 -12.94 21.92 -0.68
C GLY A 284 -13.16 20.41 -0.89
N PRO A 285 -14.10 19.81 -0.13
CA PRO A 285 -14.56 18.44 -0.33
C PRO A 285 -15.46 18.31 -1.58
N HIS A 286 -15.26 17.26 -2.37
CA HIS A 286 -16.07 16.94 -3.55
C HIS A 286 -16.45 15.46 -3.57
N LEU A 287 -17.69 15.17 -3.92
CA LEU A 287 -18.23 13.83 -4.09
C LEU A 287 -18.94 13.72 -5.44
N HIS A 288 -18.51 12.77 -6.26
CA HIS A 288 -19.05 12.53 -7.60
C HIS A 288 -19.40 11.06 -7.80
N THR A 289 -20.46 10.78 -8.55
CA THR A 289 -20.68 9.47 -9.16
C THR A 289 -20.13 9.47 -10.58
N ILE A 290 -19.66 8.33 -11.07
CA ILE A 290 -19.40 8.07 -12.49
C ILE A 290 -20.07 6.74 -12.86
N TYR A 291 -20.95 6.75 -13.85
CA TYR A 291 -21.57 5.52 -14.36
C TYR A 291 -20.70 4.91 -15.49
N PRO A 292 -20.83 3.60 -15.80
CA PRO A 292 -20.01 2.93 -16.83
C PRO A 292 -20.02 3.59 -18.22
N HIS A 293 -21.04 4.37 -18.55
CA HIS A 293 -21.15 5.09 -19.82
C HIS A 293 -20.57 6.52 -19.80
N GLY A 294 -19.86 6.92 -18.72
CA GLY A 294 -19.15 8.19 -18.61
C GLY A 294 -20.00 9.41 -18.23
N SER A 295 -21.25 9.24 -17.82
CA SER A 295 -22.04 10.29 -17.16
C SER A 295 -21.60 10.46 -15.70
N THR A 296 -21.78 11.67 -15.16
CA THR A 296 -21.26 12.06 -13.84
C THR A 296 -22.19 13.02 -13.10
N ASP A 297 -22.60 12.68 -11.87
CA ASP A 297 -23.35 13.60 -10.99
C ASP A 297 -22.44 14.17 -9.89
N THR A 298 -22.90 15.21 -9.20
CA THR A 298 -22.24 15.80 -8.03
C THR A 298 -23.30 16.08 -6.97
N LEU A 299 -23.19 15.41 -5.81
CA LEU A 299 -24.24 15.35 -4.79
C LEU A 299 -23.63 15.36 -3.37
N PRO A 300 -24.34 15.85 -2.35
CA PRO A 300 -23.86 15.85 -0.96
C PRO A 300 -23.73 14.45 -0.34
N PHE A 301 -24.47 13.47 -0.88
CA PHE A 301 -24.38 12.04 -0.59
C PHE A 301 -24.68 11.25 -1.86
N ALA A 302 -24.20 10.00 -1.95
CA ALA A 302 -24.40 9.13 -3.10
C ALA A 302 -24.33 7.65 -2.71
N THR A 303 -24.98 6.78 -3.48
CA THR A 303 -24.97 5.32 -3.29
C THR A 303 -24.92 4.58 -4.62
N MET A 304 -24.09 3.55 -4.74
CA MET A 304 -23.94 2.72 -5.94
C MET A 304 -23.93 1.23 -5.55
N GLY A 305 -24.06 0.33 -6.54
CA GLY A 305 -24.12 -1.12 -6.32
C GLY A 305 -25.53 -1.66 -6.01
N SER A 306 -25.64 -2.95 -5.72
CA SER A 306 -26.91 -3.65 -5.51
C SER A 306 -27.66 -3.20 -4.26
N GLY A 307 -26.97 -3.06 -3.13
CA GLY A 307 -27.53 -2.53 -1.87
C GLY A 307 -27.85 -1.02 -1.87
N SER A 308 -27.64 -0.30 -2.97
CA SER A 308 -27.76 1.17 -3.05
C SER A 308 -29.10 1.71 -2.56
N LEU A 309 -30.22 1.11 -2.97
CA LEU A 309 -31.56 1.55 -2.55
C LEU A 309 -31.79 1.45 -1.03
N ALA A 310 -31.20 0.44 -0.38
CA ALA A 310 -31.29 0.26 1.07
C ALA A 310 -30.36 1.22 1.84
N ALA A 311 -29.23 1.63 1.24
CA ALA A 311 -28.39 2.69 1.78
C ALA A 311 -29.02 4.09 1.58
N MET A 312 -29.65 4.33 0.43
CA MET A 312 -30.25 5.63 0.09
C MET A 312 -31.37 6.03 1.05
N SER A 313 -32.21 5.08 1.47
CA SER A 313 -33.28 5.35 2.45
C SER A 313 -32.76 5.76 3.83
N VAL A 314 -31.53 5.36 4.19
CA VAL A 314 -30.85 5.83 5.41
C VAL A 314 -30.32 7.25 5.23
N PHE A 315 -29.73 7.58 4.08
CA PHE A 315 -29.31 8.96 3.80
C PHE A 315 -30.49 9.93 3.75
N GLU A 316 -31.53 9.65 2.96
CA GLU A 316 -32.74 10.50 2.84
C GLU A 316 -33.47 10.72 4.18
N SER A 317 -33.37 9.78 5.14
CA SER A 317 -34.04 9.89 6.45
C SER A 317 -33.18 10.48 7.57
N LYS A 318 -31.85 10.55 7.41
CA LYS A 318 -30.92 10.93 8.51
C LYS A 318 -29.79 11.88 8.11
N TYR A 319 -29.59 12.18 6.83
CA TYR A 319 -28.62 13.18 6.41
C TYR A 319 -29.03 14.58 6.86
N ARG A 320 -28.04 15.39 7.21
CA ARG A 320 -28.16 16.83 7.46
C ARG A 320 -26.85 17.50 7.08
N GLU A 321 -26.91 18.79 6.76
CA GLU A 321 -25.70 19.60 6.60
C GLU A 321 -24.99 19.79 7.97
N GLY A 322 -23.67 20.01 7.94
CA GLY A 322 -22.88 20.26 9.16
C GLY A 322 -22.66 19.05 10.07
N LEU A 323 -22.75 17.81 9.56
CA LEU A 323 -22.43 16.60 10.33
C LEU A 323 -20.99 16.61 10.85
N THR A 324 -20.82 16.24 12.13
CA THR A 324 -19.49 16.00 12.71
C THR A 324 -18.85 14.72 12.14
N ARG A 325 -17.54 14.53 12.39
CA ARG A 325 -16.80 13.33 11.91
C ARG A 325 -17.52 12.04 12.24
N ASP A 326 -17.82 11.84 13.52
CA ASP A 326 -18.24 10.53 14.01
C ASP A 326 -19.75 10.30 13.84
N GLU A 327 -20.55 11.37 13.75
CA GLU A 327 -21.92 11.30 13.24
C GLU A 327 -21.95 10.89 11.76
N GLY A 328 -21.06 11.44 10.94
CA GLY A 328 -20.94 11.08 9.53
C GLY A 328 -20.47 9.64 9.33
N VAL A 329 -19.44 9.20 10.05
CA VAL A 329 -18.97 7.80 10.07
C VAL A 329 -20.13 6.88 10.48
N LYS A 330 -20.87 7.22 11.53
CA LYS A 330 -22.02 6.44 11.99
C LYS A 330 -23.15 6.38 10.95
N LEU A 331 -23.46 7.49 10.28
CA LEU A 331 -24.47 7.55 9.21
C LEU A 331 -24.10 6.65 8.03
N VAL A 332 -22.86 6.75 7.53
CA VAL A 332 -22.36 5.90 6.43
C VAL A 332 -22.35 4.43 6.86
N THR A 333 -21.91 4.12 8.08
CA THR A 333 -21.89 2.76 8.60
C THR A 333 -23.29 2.16 8.71
N GLU A 334 -24.28 2.96 9.15
CA GLU A 334 -25.68 2.53 9.21
C GLU A 334 -26.27 2.33 7.79
N ALA A 335 -25.92 3.19 6.83
CA ALA A 335 -26.34 3.04 5.44
C ALA A 335 -25.78 1.76 4.77
N ILE A 336 -24.49 1.46 4.97
CA ILE A 336 -23.90 0.19 4.48
C ILE A 336 -24.47 -1.01 5.24
N CYS A 337 -24.71 -0.93 6.56
CA CYS A 337 -25.40 -1.99 7.31
C CYS A 337 -26.81 -2.26 6.74
N SER A 338 -27.56 -1.22 6.36
CA SER A 338 -28.85 -1.36 5.71
C SER A 338 -28.74 -2.13 4.38
N GLY A 339 -27.70 -1.86 3.58
CA GLY A 339 -27.35 -2.68 2.41
C GLY A 339 -27.08 -4.15 2.78
N ILE A 340 -26.17 -4.38 3.73
CA ILE A 340 -25.74 -5.73 4.20
C ILE A 340 -26.90 -6.62 4.68
N PHE A 341 -27.95 -6.04 5.26
CA PHE A 341 -29.10 -6.80 5.78
C PHE A 341 -30.28 -6.93 4.81
N ASN A 342 -30.33 -6.15 3.72
CA ASN A 342 -31.45 -6.15 2.77
C ASN A 342 -31.09 -6.58 1.34
N ASP A 343 -29.80 -6.65 0.99
CA ASP A 343 -29.30 -7.22 -0.27
C ASP A 343 -28.55 -8.54 -0.04
N LEU A 344 -28.59 -9.42 -1.03
CA LEU A 344 -27.87 -10.70 -1.05
C LEU A 344 -26.43 -10.54 -1.58
N GLY A 345 -26.22 -9.61 -2.50
CA GLY A 345 -24.91 -9.33 -3.13
C GLY A 345 -23.93 -8.65 -2.18
N SER A 346 -24.40 -7.66 -1.41
CA SER A 346 -23.66 -7.04 -0.30
C SER A 346 -23.53 -7.96 0.91
N GLY A 347 -22.52 -7.75 1.74
CA GLY A 347 -22.44 -8.42 3.04
C GLY A 347 -21.07 -8.39 3.73
N SER A 348 -20.93 -9.30 4.70
CA SER A 348 -19.74 -9.45 5.55
C SER A 348 -19.52 -8.24 6.47
N ASN A 349 -18.49 -7.42 6.21
CA ASN A 349 -18.05 -6.34 7.09
C ASN A 349 -18.32 -4.97 6.45
N VAL A 350 -18.18 -3.89 7.22
CA VAL A 350 -18.26 -2.51 6.73
C VAL A 350 -16.88 -1.87 6.76
N ASP A 351 -16.47 -1.26 5.64
CA ASP A 351 -15.38 -0.30 5.58
C ASP A 351 -15.91 1.14 5.51
N VAL A 352 -15.15 2.10 6.03
CA VAL A 352 -15.46 3.54 5.93
C VAL A 352 -14.20 4.34 5.58
N CYS A 353 -14.22 5.11 4.50
CA CYS A 353 -13.13 6.03 4.13
C CYS A 353 -13.57 7.50 4.23
N VAL A 354 -13.26 8.21 5.32
CA VAL A 354 -13.46 9.67 5.40
C VAL A 354 -12.29 10.35 4.68
N ILE A 355 -12.55 11.37 3.87
CA ILE A 355 -11.54 12.17 3.19
C ILE A 355 -11.62 13.58 3.76
N THR A 356 -10.56 14.09 4.38
CA THR A 356 -10.56 15.35 5.12
C THR A 356 -9.45 16.27 4.62
N LYS A 357 -9.46 17.55 5.02
CA LYS A 357 -8.40 18.46 4.60
C LYS A 357 -7.05 18.00 5.17
N GLY A 358 -6.10 17.78 4.25
CA GLY A 358 -4.80 17.17 4.50
C GLY A 358 -4.79 15.64 4.43
N GLN A 359 -5.83 14.96 4.92
CA GLN A 359 -5.70 13.60 5.47
C GLN A 359 -7.06 12.77 5.19
N THR A 360 -7.06 11.48 4.76
CA THR A 360 -8.09 10.50 4.25
C THR A 360 -8.08 8.97 4.72
N GLU A 361 -8.80 8.48 5.75
CA GLU A 361 -8.69 7.09 6.33
C GLU A 361 -9.89 6.23 6.01
N TYR A 362 -9.54 5.09 5.43
CA TYR A 362 -10.17 3.79 5.29
C TYR A 362 -10.05 2.97 6.59
N LEU A 363 -11.05 3.12 7.46
CA LEU A 363 -11.36 2.17 8.53
C LEU A 363 -11.76 0.82 7.93
N ARG A 364 -10.77 0.02 7.51
CA ARG A 364 -10.96 -1.34 7.02
C ARG A 364 -11.60 -2.20 8.13
N ASN A 365 -12.67 -2.91 7.81
CA ASN A 365 -13.46 -3.72 8.76
C ASN A 365 -13.93 -2.93 10.01
N HIS A 366 -14.33 -1.65 9.84
CA HIS A 366 -14.84 -0.77 10.90
C HIS A 366 -15.94 -1.42 11.75
N GLN A 367 -16.90 -2.10 11.12
CA GLN A 367 -17.95 -2.85 11.80
C GLN A 367 -18.05 -4.28 11.27
N LEU A 368 -18.25 -5.21 12.20
CA LEU A 368 -18.38 -6.65 11.99
C LEU A 368 -19.82 -7.10 12.35
N PRO A 369 -20.84 -6.79 11.52
CA PRO A 369 -22.24 -7.00 11.88
C PRO A 369 -22.63 -8.47 12.02
N ASN A 370 -21.96 -9.38 11.29
CA ASN A 370 -22.28 -10.81 11.25
C ASN A 370 -21.05 -11.68 11.60
N PRO A 371 -20.63 -11.75 12.88
CA PRO A 371 -19.53 -12.59 13.31
C PRO A 371 -19.86 -14.08 13.13
N ARG A 372 -18.84 -14.91 12.83
CA ARG A 372 -19.02 -16.36 12.64
C ARG A 372 -19.30 -17.05 13.99
N THR A 373 -20.57 -17.34 14.25
CA THR A 373 -21.03 -17.99 15.50
C THR A 373 -20.71 -19.48 15.58
N TYR A 374 -20.71 -20.20 14.44
CA TYR A 374 -20.44 -21.64 14.44
C TYR A 374 -19.02 -21.98 13.95
N ILE A 375 -18.25 -22.59 14.85
CA ILE A 375 -16.95 -23.21 14.62
C ILE A 375 -17.06 -24.62 15.22
N ASN A 376 -16.64 -25.65 14.48
CA ASN A 376 -16.59 -27.01 15.01
C ASN A 376 -15.40 -27.10 16.00
N GLU A 377 -15.69 -27.16 17.30
CA GLU A 377 -14.71 -27.22 18.40
C GLU A 377 -13.69 -28.35 18.25
N ARG A 378 -14.09 -29.48 17.65
CA ARG A 378 -13.23 -30.66 17.43
C ARG A 378 -12.33 -30.51 16.19
N GLY A 379 -12.61 -29.52 15.34
CA GLY A 379 -11.98 -29.34 14.04
C GLY A 379 -12.19 -30.54 13.10
N TYR A 380 -11.34 -30.61 12.07
CA TYR A 380 -11.16 -31.81 11.26
C TYR A 380 -9.65 -32.06 11.16
N SER A 381 -9.18 -33.17 11.76
CA SER A 381 -7.79 -33.57 11.76
C SER A 381 -7.68 -35.00 11.24
N PHE A 382 -6.84 -35.21 10.23
CA PHE A 382 -6.60 -36.52 9.65
C PHE A 382 -5.24 -37.05 10.13
N PRO A 383 -5.16 -38.25 10.72
CA PRO A 383 -3.89 -38.81 11.17
C PRO A 383 -2.97 -39.07 9.96
N LYS A 384 -1.72 -38.63 10.05
CA LYS A 384 -0.70 -38.98 9.06
C LYS A 384 -0.42 -40.48 9.16
N LYS A 385 -0.71 -41.26 8.11
CA LYS A 385 -0.29 -42.67 8.02
C LYS A 385 1.24 -42.77 8.03
N THR A 386 1.84 -43.01 9.20
CA THR A 386 2.97 -43.94 9.26
C THR A 386 2.46 -45.36 8.97
N GLY A 387 3.28 -46.19 8.35
CA GLY A 387 2.92 -47.60 8.14
C GLY A 387 2.79 -48.33 9.48
N GLN A 388 1.76 -49.18 9.60
CA GLN A 388 1.28 -49.78 10.85
C GLN A 388 0.59 -48.76 11.79
N GLY A 389 -0.61 -49.09 12.25
CA GLY A 389 -1.49 -48.14 12.97
C GLY A 389 -2.17 -48.74 14.19
N SER A 390 -2.97 -47.92 14.85
CA SER A 390 -3.83 -48.26 15.98
C SER A 390 -5.26 -47.80 15.70
N VAL A 391 -6.26 -48.62 16.06
CA VAL A 391 -7.68 -48.34 15.82
C VAL A 391 -8.30 -47.78 17.10
N ASP A 392 -8.56 -46.48 17.13
CA ASP A 392 -9.49 -45.90 18.10
C ASP A 392 -10.92 -46.22 17.69
N LYS A 393 -11.72 -46.65 18.67
CA LYS A 393 -13.13 -47.00 18.48
C LYS A 393 -13.99 -45.77 18.71
N ASP A 394 -14.79 -45.43 17.71
CA ASP A 394 -16.22 -45.05 17.84
C ASP A 394 -16.77 -44.48 16.51
N TYR A 395 -15.90 -44.02 15.60
CA TYR A 395 -16.30 -43.56 14.26
C TYR A 395 -15.38 -44.12 13.16
N THR A 396 -15.77 -45.26 12.59
CA THR A 396 -15.13 -45.81 11.38
C THR A 396 -15.56 -45.02 10.15
N VAL A 397 -14.82 -43.96 9.83
CA VAL A 397 -14.76 -43.47 8.45
C VAL A 397 -13.87 -44.42 7.66
N GLU A 398 -14.45 -45.15 6.70
CA GLU A 398 -13.67 -45.91 5.73
C GLU A 398 -12.91 -44.93 4.83
N THR A 399 -11.70 -44.59 5.26
CA THR A 399 -10.76 -43.87 4.43
C THR A 399 -10.10 -44.87 3.48
N ASP A 400 -10.56 -44.92 2.24
CA ASP A 400 -9.80 -45.39 1.08
C ASP A 400 -8.54 -44.51 0.96
N GLY A 401 -7.58 -44.83 1.80
CA GLY A 401 -6.58 -43.87 2.23
C GLY A 401 -5.46 -43.78 1.20
N GLY A 402 -5.64 -42.83 0.28
CA GLY A 402 -4.82 -42.59 -0.91
C GLY A 402 -3.34 -42.87 -0.72
N GLU A 403 -2.83 -43.82 -1.49
CA GLU A 403 -1.42 -44.15 -1.52
C GLU A 403 -0.63 -43.01 -2.18
N VAL A 404 0.47 -42.59 -1.55
CA VAL A 404 1.35 -41.56 -2.11
C VAL A 404 2.23 -42.19 -3.18
N LEU A 405 1.66 -42.35 -4.38
CA LEU A 405 2.23 -43.08 -5.53
C LEU A 405 3.67 -42.70 -5.88
N LEU A 406 4.08 -41.46 -5.61
CA LEU A 406 5.46 -41.01 -5.73
C LEU A 406 5.76 -39.97 -4.65
N THR A 407 6.84 -40.18 -3.89
CA THR A 407 7.40 -39.17 -2.97
C THR A 407 8.81 -38.82 -3.42
N ARG A 408 9.08 -37.52 -3.65
CA ARG A 408 10.44 -37.02 -3.94
C ARG A 408 10.84 -35.99 -2.89
N ILE A 409 11.65 -36.42 -1.91
CA ILE A 409 12.30 -35.51 -0.96
C ILE A 409 13.58 -35.00 -1.63
N THR A 410 13.66 -33.69 -1.88
CA THR A 410 14.90 -33.03 -2.31
C THR A 410 15.51 -32.35 -1.08
N PRO A 411 16.62 -32.84 -0.51
CA PRO A 411 17.24 -32.18 0.63
C PRO A 411 17.80 -30.81 0.21
N LEU A 412 17.60 -29.81 1.07
CA LEU A 412 18.19 -28.48 0.87
C LEU A 412 19.71 -28.59 1.00
N LYS A 413 20.45 -27.90 0.12
CA LYS A 413 21.90 -27.78 0.28
C LYS A 413 22.19 -26.86 1.47
N GLN A 414 23.13 -27.28 2.31
CA GLN A 414 23.65 -26.47 3.40
C GLN A 414 24.38 -25.25 2.81
N MET A 415 24.09 -24.05 3.31
CA MET A 415 24.83 -22.85 2.88
C MET A 415 26.25 -22.90 3.43
N VAL A 416 27.21 -22.48 2.61
CA VAL A 416 28.63 -22.39 2.97
C VAL A 416 28.93 -20.94 3.28
N GLU A 417 29.34 -20.66 4.52
CA GLU A 417 29.81 -19.33 4.92
C GLU A 417 31.16 -19.07 4.24
N VAL A 418 31.25 -17.98 3.48
CA VAL A 418 32.49 -17.53 2.86
C VAL A 418 33.20 -16.58 3.81
N THR A 419 34.12 -17.12 4.61
CA THR A 419 34.99 -16.32 5.46
C THR A 419 36.06 -15.62 4.62
N GLU A 420 35.90 -14.32 4.35
CA GLU A 420 36.96 -13.48 3.77
C GLU A 420 38.08 -13.23 4.79
N ALA A 421 38.98 -14.20 4.92
CA ALA A 421 40.22 -14.10 5.69
C ALA A 421 41.31 -14.93 4.99
N GLY A 422 42.04 -14.30 4.07
CA GLY A 422 43.04 -14.97 3.25
C GLY A 422 43.71 -14.01 2.26
N ASP A 423 44.66 -13.21 2.76
CA ASP A 423 45.61 -12.49 1.90
C ASP A 423 46.37 -13.49 1.02
N ALA A 424 46.65 -13.09 -0.23
CA ALA A 424 47.41 -13.92 -1.15
C ALA A 424 48.90 -13.92 -0.78
N MET A 425 49.43 -15.10 -0.42
CA MET A 425 50.87 -15.39 -0.41
C MET A 425 51.15 -16.75 -1.04
N GLU A 426 52.42 -16.91 -1.43
CA GLU A 426 53.05 -18.05 -2.13
C GLU A 426 52.93 -19.36 -1.31
N GLU A 427 53.04 -20.57 -1.88
CA GLU A 427 53.74 -21.01 -3.12
C GLU A 427 52.84 -21.81 -4.10
#